data_AF-A0A5R2N096-F1
#
_entry.id   AF-A0A5R2N096-F1
#
_cell.length_a   1.000
_cell.length_b   1.000
_cell.length_c   1.000
_cell.angle_alpha   90.00
_cell.angle_beta   90.00
_cell.angle_gamma   90.00
#
_symmetry.space_group_name_H-M   'P 1'
#
loop_
_entity.id
_entity.type
_entity.pdbx_description
1 polymer ?
#
loop_
_entity_poly.entity_id
_entity_poly.type
_entity_poly.pdbx_seq_one_letter_code
_entity_poly.pdbx_strand_id
1 'polypeptide(L)'
;ADSREEGVNLVYYAKTGSIIERGGEKVLMMNDGVIHRKTLTGDLSVIRFTSYAFDMSAFMSAANQVTLLPKDQTTQYLLNPSPNDKNYQQSPQEYRAEVDQRFSEWTYSMVFALIALAVAGDARSHREARVNPLITA
;
A
#
# COMPACT_ATOMS: atom_id res chain seq x y z
N ALA A 1 11.35 -10.69 -11.34
CA ALA A 1 12.68 -11.24 -11.65
C ALA A 1 12.83 -12.49 -10.78
N ASP A 2 12.94 -13.66 -11.41
CA ASP A 2 13.15 -14.93 -10.69
C ASP A 2 14.65 -15.08 -10.44
N SER A 3 15.10 -14.70 -9.24
CA SER A 3 16.50 -14.71 -8.81
C SER A 3 16.80 -15.94 -7.95
N ARG A 4 16.59 -17.12 -8.54
CA ARG A 4 16.95 -18.42 -7.93
C ARG A 4 18.43 -18.78 -8.08
N GLU A 5 19.14 -18.15 -9.03
CA GLU A 5 20.59 -18.23 -9.18
C GLU A 5 21.21 -16.83 -9.04
N GLU A 6 22.23 -16.69 -8.18
CA GLU A 6 22.99 -15.45 -8.07
C GLU A 6 23.62 -15.11 -9.43
N GLY A 7 23.22 -13.98 -10.02
CA GLY A 7 23.85 -13.45 -11.23
C GLY A 7 23.14 -13.71 -12.56
N VAL A 8 21.93 -14.27 -12.55
CA VAL A 8 21.12 -14.40 -13.79
C VAL A 8 19.75 -13.77 -13.57
N ASN A 9 19.43 -12.76 -14.39
CA ASN A 9 18.10 -12.15 -14.36
C ASN A 9 17.26 -12.75 -15.50
N LEU A 10 16.22 -13.52 -15.13
CA LEU A 10 15.26 -14.10 -16.06
C LEU A 10 13.97 -13.28 -16.08
N VAL A 11 13.56 -12.88 -17.27
CA VAL A 11 12.27 -12.23 -17.51
C VAL A 11 11.47 -13.04 -18.52
N TYR A 12 10.26 -13.43 -18.13
CA TYR A 12 9.34 -14.22 -18.95
C TYR A 12 8.29 -13.29 -19.56
N TYR A 13 8.14 -13.34 -20.88
CA TYR A 13 7.07 -12.68 -21.61
C TYR A 13 6.29 -13.71 -22.40
N ALA A 14 4.96 -13.59 -22.43
CA ALA A 14 4.09 -14.48 -23.20
C ALA A 14 2.91 -13.70 -23.78
N LYS A 15 2.40 -14.15 -24.93
CA LYS A 15 1.24 -13.53 -25.57
C LYS A 15 -0.05 -13.89 -24.85
N THR A 16 -0.17 -15.14 -24.40
CA THR A 16 -1.36 -15.64 -23.70
C THR A 16 -0.94 -16.45 -22.49
N GLY A 17 -1.64 -16.29 -21.37
CA GLY A 17 -1.44 -17.09 -20.16
C GLY A 17 -2.77 -17.56 -19.59
N SER A 18 -2.83 -18.80 -19.12
CA SER A 18 -3.98 -19.35 -18.41
C SER A 18 -3.53 -19.99 -17.09
N ILE A 19 -4.21 -19.65 -16.01
CA ILE A 19 -3.96 -20.24 -14.70
C ILE A 19 -4.80 -21.52 -14.59
N ILE A 20 -4.14 -22.64 -14.33
CA ILE A 20 -4.78 -23.93 -14.11
C ILE A 20 -4.55 -24.31 -12.66
N GLU A 21 -5.63 -24.50 -11.91
CA GLU A 21 -5.60 -24.95 -10.53
C GLU A 21 -6.04 -26.41 -10.47
N ARG A 22 -5.14 -27.31 -10.08
CA ARG A 22 -5.43 -28.74 -9.95
C ARG A 22 -4.78 -29.28 -8.68
N GLY A 23 -5.60 -29.75 -7.74
CA GLY A 23 -5.11 -30.38 -6.51
C GLY A 23 -4.35 -29.47 -5.53
N GLY A 24 -4.57 -28.15 -5.58
CA GLY A 24 -3.88 -27.18 -4.72
C GLY A 24 -2.58 -26.61 -5.31
N GLU A 25 -2.11 -27.15 -6.43
CA GLU A 25 -1.05 -26.56 -7.23
C GLU A 25 -1.66 -25.62 -8.28
N LYS A 26 -1.24 -24.35 -8.25
CA LYS A 26 -1.59 -23.36 -9.29
C LYS A 26 -0.43 -23.24 -10.25
N VAL A 27 -0.68 -23.62 -11.50
CA VAL A 27 0.30 -23.53 -12.58
C VAL A 27 -0.15 -22.47 -13.56
N LEU A 28 0.74 -21.54 -13.89
CA LEU A 28 0.55 -20.59 -14.98
C LEU A 28 1.07 -21.20 -16.27
N MET A 29 0.15 -21.60 -17.14
CA MET A 29 0.45 -22.06 -18.49
C MET A 29 0.62 -20.84 -19.40
N MET A 30 1.80 -20.65 -19.97
CA MET A 30 2.14 -19.56 -20.88
C MET A 30 2.29 -20.08 -22.30
N ASN A 31 1.67 -19.42 -23.27
CA ASN A 31 1.73 -19.76 -24.69
C ASN A 31 2.29 -18.61 -25.51
N ASP A 32 3.09 -18.97 -26.53
CA ASP A 32 3.77 -18.06 -27.46
C ASP A 32 4.53 -16.94 -26.75
N GLY A 33 5.67 -17.30 -26.17
CA GLY A 33 6.46 -16.37 -25.36
C GLY A 33 7.95 -16.37 -25.64
N VAL A 34 8.63 -15.46 -24.97
CA VAL A 34 10.08 -15.31 -24.98
C VAL A 34 10.61 -15.24 -23.54
N ILE A 35 11.71 -15.95 -23.30
CA ILE A 35 12.48 -15.86 -22.06
C ILE A 35 13.70 -15.01 -22.37
N HIS A 36 13.84 -13.92 -21.65
CA HIS A 36 15.04 -13.09 -21.67
C HIS A 36 15.94 -13.52 -20.53
N ARG A 37 17.10 -14.08 -20.86
CA ARG A 37 18.14 -14.42 -19.90
C ARG A 37 19.27 -13.41 -20.04
N LYS A 38 19.49 -12.62 -18.99
CA LYS A 38 20.63 -11.70 -18.91
C LYS A 38 21.68 -12.27 -17.95
N THR A 39 22.88 -12.53 -18.44
CA THR A 39 24.03 -12.88 -17.60
C THR A 39 24.75 -11.64 -17.09
N LEU A 40 25.51 -11.76 -15.99
CA LEU A 40 26.35 -10.70 -15.42
C LEU A 40 27.35 -10.11 -16.44
N THR A 41 27.76 -10.88 -17.46
CA THR A 41 28.67 -10.46 -18.53
C THR A 41 28.03 -9.58 -19.60
N GLY A 42 26.71 -9.36 -19.55
CA GLY A 42 25.98 -8.52 -20.49
C GLY A 42 25.39 -9.28 -21.69
N ASP A 43 25.59 -10.60 -21.77
CA ASP A 43 25.01 -11.41 -22.84
C ASP A 43 23.50 -11.57 -22.62
N LEU A 44 22.72 -11.18 -23.63
CA LEU A 44 21.27 -11.35 -23.66
C LEU A 44 20.92 -12.53 -24.56
N SER A 45 20.46 -13.63 -23.96
CA SER A 45 19.92 -14.77 -24.70
C SER A 45 18.40 -14.70 -24.70
N VAL A 46 17.79 -14.74 -25.89
CA VAL A 46 16.34 -14.73 -26.08
C VAL A 46 15.90 -16.10 -26.57
N ILE A 47 15.14 -16.81 -25.73
CA ILE A 47 14.63 -18.15 -26.04
C ILE A 47 13.14 -18.04 -26.34
N ARG A 48 12.72 -18.41 -27.56
CA ARG A 48 11.30 -18.49 -27.94
C ARG A 48 10.73 -19.84 -27.50
N PHE A 49 9.54 -19.82 -26.89
CA PHE A 49 8.82 -21.03 -26.50
C PHE A 49 7.37 -20.99 -26.99
N THR A 50 6.86 -22.15 -27.39
CA THR A 50 5.45 -22.33 -27.78
C THR A 50 4.55 -22.50 -26.57
N SER A 51 4.98 -23.32 -25.60
CA SER A 51 4.25 -23.54 -24.35
C SER A 51 5.21 -23.75 -23.18
N TYR A 52 4.94 -23.10 -22.06
CA TYR A 52 5.74 -23.18 -20.85
C TYR A 52 4.85 -23.16 -19.61
N ALA A 53 5.10 -24.07 -18.67
CA ALA A 53 4.37 -24.15 -17.41
C ALA A 53 5.21 -23.55 -16.28
N PHE A 54 4.68 -22.53 -15.61
CA PHE A 54 5.31 -21.89 -14.47
C PHE A 54 4.56 -22.22 -13.18
N ASP A 55 5.26 -22.82 -12.21
CA ASP A 55 4.68 -23.13 -10.91
C ASP A 55 4.58 -21.87 -10.04
N MET A 56 3.35 -21.51 -9.64
CA MET A 56 3.07 -20.36 -8.79
C MET A 56 3.00 -20.71 -7.30
N SER A 57 3.18 -21.97 -6.91
CA SER A 57 3.07 -22.45 -5.52
C SER A 57 3.89 -21.60 -4.53
N ALA A 58 5.14 -21.29 -4.87
CA ALA A 58 6.04 -20.48 -4.05
C ALA A 58 5.59 -19.01 -3.90
N PHE A 59 4.92 -18.45 -4.91
CA PHE A 59 4.44 -17.06 -4.88
C PHE A 59 3.10 -16.93 -4.14
N MET A 60 2.30 -17.99 -4.11
CA MET A 60 1.03 -18.01 -3.38
C MET A 60 1.22 -17.90 -1.86
N SER A 61 2.26 -18.53 -1.30
CA SER A 61 2.57 -18.43 0.14
C SER A 61 2.91 -17.00 0.58
N ALA A 62 3.53 -16.20 -0.30
CA ALA A 62 3.81 -14.79 -0.04
C ALA A 62 2.56 -13.91 -0.27
N ALA A 63 1.75 -14.22 -1.29
CA ALA A 63 0.50 -13.51 -1.56
C ALA A 63 -0.58 -13.74 -0.49
N ASN A 64 -0.50 -14.83 0.28
CA ASN A 64 -1.47 -15.14 1.33
C ASN A 64 -1.21 -14.39 2.65
N GLN A 65 -0.06 -13.71 2.80
CA GLN A 65 0.18 -12.80 3.91
C GLN A 65 -0.30 -11.41 3.50
N VAL A 66 -1.55 -11.10 3.86
CA VAL A 66 -2.08 -9.74 3.72
C VAL A 66 -1.33 -8.85 4.71
N THR A 67 -0.35 -8.12 4.21
CA THR A 67 0.34 -7.07 4.97
C THR A 67 -0.58 -5.87 5.06
N LEU A 68 -1.21 -5.68 6.21
CA LEU A 68 -2.02 -4.50 6.50
C LEU A 68 -1.12 -3.34 6.92
N LEU A 69 -1.23 -2.20 6.23
CA LEU A 69 -0.55 -0.98 6.63
C LEU A 69 -1.23 -0.38 7.87
N PRO A 70 -0.56 0.47 8.66
CA PRO A 70 -1.14 1.11 9.83
C PRO A 70 -2.49 1.79 9.57
N LYS A 71 -2.64 2.46 8.43
CA LYS A 71 -3.90 3.09 7.99
C LYS A 71 -5.06 2.11 7.75
N ASP A 72 -4.73 0.89 7.32
CA ASP A 72 -5.71 -0.16 7.00
C ASP A 72 -6.10 -0.95 8.26
N GLN A 73 -5.46 -0.66 9.40
CA GLN A 73 -5.73 -1.30 10.69
C GLN A 73 -6.89 -0.63 11.44
N THR A 74 -7.55 -1.43 12.27
CA THR A 74 -8.59 -0.93 13.18
C THR A 74 -7.97 -0.04 14.27
N THR A 75 -8.73 0.96 14.75
CA THR A 75 -8.25 1.85 15.83
C THR A 75 -7.93 1.08 17.11
N GLN A 76 -8.66 0.00 17.41
CA GLN A 76 -8.37 -0.86 18.57
C GLN A 76 -7.01 -1.54 18.44
N TYR A 77 -6.65 -2.00 17.23
CA TYR A 77 -5.34 -2.60 16.97
C TYR A 77 -4.20 -1.58 17.05
N LEU A 78 -4.44 -0.34 16.62
CA LEU A 78 -3.44 0.74 16.71
C LEU A 78 -3.12 1.14 18.16
N LEU A 79 -4.11 1.05 19.07
CA LEU A 79 -3.92 1.35 20.50
C LEU A 79 -3.15 0.25 21.25
N ASN A 80 -3.30 -1.01 20.82
CA ASN A 80 -2.60 -2.15 21.42
C ASN A 80 -2.12 -3.13 20.33
N PRO A 81 -1.06 -2.79 19.58
CA PRO A 81 -0.55 -3.63 18.52
C PRO A 81 0.12 -4.89 19.10
N SER A 82 -0.03 -6.02 18.41
CA SER A 82 0.65 -7.25 18.81
C SER A 82 2.17 -7.09 18.68
N PRO A 83 2.97 -7.43 19.72
CA PRO A 83 4.43 -7.36 19.65
C PRO A 83 5.06 -8.23 18.56
N ASN A 84 4.32 -9.22 18.05
CA ASN A 84 4.77 -10.16 17.02
C ASN A 84 4.48 -9.69 15.58
N ASP A 85 3.88 -8.52 15.38
CA ASP A 85 3.65 -7.98 14.04
C ASP A 85 4.95 -7.41 13.46
N LYS A 86 5.38 -7.97 12.33
CA LYS A 86 6.60 -7.54 11.63
C LYS A 86 6.54 -6.07 11.21
N ASN A 87 5.36 -5.56 10.83
CA ASN A 87 5.21 -4.16 10.40
C ASN A 87 5.35 -3.21 11.60
N TYR A 88 4.81 -3.60 12.75
CA TYR A 88 4.95 -2.83 13.99
C TYR A 88 6.41 -2.78 14.47
N GLN A 89 7.14 -3.89 14.34
CA GLN A 89 8.56 -3.94 14.69
C GLN A 89 9.43 -3.09 13.76
N GLN A 90 9.06 -2.98 12.47
CA GLN A 90 9.78 -2.16 11.50
C GLN A 90 9.56 -0.66 11.74
N SER A 91 8.31 -0.24 11.97
CA SER A 91 7.94 1.18 12.07
C SER A 91 6.96 1.45 13.22
N PRO A 92 7.37 1.37 14.49
CA PRO A 92 6.46 1.58 15.62
C PRO A 92 5.91 3.02 15.72
N GLN A 93 6.62 4.00 15.13
CA GLN A 93 6.20 5.41 15.14
C GLN A 93 5.01 5.67 14.20
N GLU A 94 4.88 4.92 13.11
CA GLU A 94 3.77 5.08 12.15
C GLU A 94 2.42 4.75 12.79
N TYR A 95 2.40 3.76 13.69
CA TYR A 95 1.19 3.37 14.43
C TYR A 95 0.74 4.47 15.39
N ARG A 96 1.69 5.17 16.04
CA ARG A 96 1.38 6.31 16.91
C ARG A 96 0.88 7.51 16.10
N ALA A 97 1.57 7.82 15.00
CA ALA A 97 1.20 8.91 14.10
C ALA A 97 -0.22 8.74 13.55
N GLU A 98 -0.61 7.51 13.18
CA GLU A 98 -1.95 7.21 12.70
C GLU A 98 -3.03 7.44 13.77
N VAL A 99 -2.76 7.09 15.05
CA VAL A 99 -3.69 7.40 16.16
C VAL A 99 -3.85 8.90 16.34
N ASP A 100 -2.74 9.64 16.34
CA ASP A 100 -2.75 11.10 16.49
C ASP A 100 -3.45 11.78 15.31
N GLN A 101 -3.28 11.27 14.09
CA GLN A 101 -3.97 11.76 12.90
C GLN A 101 -5.48 11.59 13.03
N ARG A 102 -5.96 10.40 13.40
CA ARG A 102 -7.40 10.14 13.58
C ARG A 102 -8.02 11.04 14.66
N PHE A 103 -7.30 11.25 15.77
CA PHE A 103 -7.75 12.14 16.84
C PHE A 103 -7.79 13.61 16.38
N SER A 104 -6.80 14.03 15.61
CA SER A 104 -6.72 15.38 15.03
C SER A 104 -7.84 15.62 14.02
N GLU A 105 -8.16 14.64 13.17
CA GLU A 105 -9.25 14.72 12.18
C GLU A 105 -10.61 14.91 12.85
N TRP A 106 -10.86 14.21 13.97
CA TRP A 106 -12.08 14.39 14.75
C TRP A 106 -12.15 15.73 15.46
N THR A 107 -11.06 16.15 16.12
CA THR A 107 -11.02 17.42 16.86
C THR A 107 -11.08 18.64 15.94
N TYR A 108 -10.70 18.50 14.68
CA TYR A 108 -10.78 19.57 13.68
C TYR A 108 -12.19 20.20 13.58
N SER A 109 -13.24 19.39 13.50
CA SER A 109 -14.63 19.91 13.45
C SER A 109 -15.01 20.67 14.72
N MET A 110 -14.58 20.19 15.90
CA MET A 110 -14.85 20.85 17.18
C MET A 110 -14.16 22.22 17.25
N VAL A 111 -12.90 22.30 16.82
CA VAL A 111 -12.13 23.55 16.79
C VAL A 111 -12.79 24.56 15.85
N PHE A 112 -13.22 24.13 14.66
CA PHE A 112 -13.95 25.02 13.74
C PHE A 112 -15.28 25.52 14.32
N ALA A 113 -16.03 24.67 15.02
CA ALA A 113 -17.24 25.08 15.71
C ALA A 113 -16.96 26.12 16.80
N LEU A 114 -15.89 25.95 17.57
CA LEU A 114 -15.47 26.90 18.61
C LEU A 114 -14.98 28.23 18.01
N ILE A 115 -14.23 28.20 16.91
CA ILE A 115 -13.81 29.40 16.18
C ILE A 115 -15.04 30.16 15.66
N ALA A 116 -15.99 29.45 15.03
CA ALA A 116 -17.23 30.06 14.54
C ALA A 116 -18.06 30.67 15.68
N LEU A 117 -18.14 29.99 16.83
CA LEU A 117 -18.81 30.49 18.02
C LEU A 117 -18.13 31.75 18.57
N ALA A 118 -16.80 31.78 18.63
CA ALA A 118 -16.04 32.94 19.08
C ALA A 118 -16.27 34.16 18.17
N VAL A 119 -16.27 33.94 16.85
CA VAL A 119 -16.54 35.01 15.86
C VAL A 119 -18.00 35.50 15.93
N ALA A 120 -18.96 34.60 16.16
CA ALA A 120 -20.38 34.95 16.26
C ALA A 120 -20.75 35.61 17.60
N GLY A 121 -20.03 35.28 18.68
CA GLY A 121 -20.25 35.82 20.02
C GLY A 121 -19.61 37.18 20.27
N ASP A 122 -18.73 37.63 19.38
CA ASP A 122 -18.14 38.97 19.44
C ASP A 122 -19.25 40.02 19.23
N ALA A 123 -19.59 40.76 20.29
CA ALA A 123 -20.66 41.75 20.30
C ALA A 123 -20.25 42.99 19.49
N ARG A 124 -20.20 42.87 18.17
CA ARG A 124 -19.89 43.99 17.29
C ARG A 124 -21.07 44.94 17.27
N SER A 125 -20.84 46.12 17.86
CA SER A 125 -21.71 47.28 17.81
C SER A 125 -22.18 47.54 16.37
N HIS A 126 -23.47 47.86 16.21
CA HIS A 126 -24.14 48.19 14.94
C HIS A 126 -23.45 49.31 14.10
N ARG A 127 -22.37 49.93 14.59
CA ARG A 127 -21.59 50.96 13.90
C ARG A 127 -20.33 50.48 13.17
N GLU A 128 -19.87 49.24 13.34
CA GLU A 128 -18.78 48.66 12.53
C GLU A 128 -19.33 47.69 11.50
N ALA A 129 -19.97 48.28 10.48
CA ALA A 129 -20.46 47.54 9.34
C ALA A 129 -19.29 46.98 8.50
N ARG A 130 -19.25 45.64 8.43
CA ARG A 130 -18.76 44.84 7.29
C ARG A 130 -17.24 44.78 7.08
N VAL A 131 -16.50 44.23 8.04
CA VAL A 131 -15.24 43.55 7.69
C VAL A 131 -15.56 42.07 7.47
N ASN A 132 -15.23 41.55 6.28
CA ASN A 132 -15.51 40.16 5.91
C ASN A 132 -14.86 39.22 6.93
N PRO A 133 -15.61 38.34 7.62
CA PRO A 133 -15.11 37.51 8.71
C PRO A 133 -13.93 36.59 8.33
N LEU A 134 -13.62 36.44 7.03
CA LEU A 134 -12.46 35.71 6.53
C LEU A 134 -11.12 36.48 6.63
N ILE A 135 -11.12 37.79 6.88
CA ILE A 135 -9.91 38.64 6.82
C ILE A 135 -9.31 38.93 8.21
N THR A 136 -10.03 38.60 9.29
CA THR A 136 -9.58 38.87 10.68
C THR A 136 -9.09 37.61 11.41
N ALA A 137 -8.97 36.47 10.73
CA ALA A 137 -8.43 35.22 11.27
C ALA A 137 -6.91 35.13 11.07
#